data_AF-A0A2U1IWE8-F1
#
_entry.id   AF-A0A2U1IWE8-F1
#
_cell.length_a   1.000
_cell.length_b   1.000
_cell.length_c   1.000
_cell.angle_alpha   90.00
_cell.angle_beta   90.00
_cell.angle_gamma   90.00
#
_symmetry.space_group_name_H-M   'P 1'
#
loop_
_entity.id
_entity.type
_entity.pdbx_description
1 polymer ?
#
loop_
_entity_poly.entity_id
_entity_poly.type
_entity_poly.pdbx_seq_one_letter_code
_entity_poly.pdbx_strand_id
1 'polypeptide(L)' 'MMYNQAALLGDPESNFRLGIAYMNGELGLNPQIYTAMEHLVQASLSKQFPEASYILDQIKD' A
#
# COMPACT_ATOMS: atom_id res chain seq x y z
N MET A 1 14.45 -3.10 4.86
CA MET A 1 13.28 -2.50 5.53
C MET A 1 12.28 -3.62 5.79
N MET A 2 11.86 -3.82 7.04
CA MET A 2 10.99 -4.95 7.44
C MET A 2 9.68 -5.01 6.62
N TYR A 3 9.11 -3.86 6.25
CA TYR A 3 7.89 -3.81 5.44
C TYR A 3 8.03 -4.42 4.05
N ASN A 4 9.15 -4.20 3.33
CA ASN A 4 9.31 -4.79 2.00
C ASN A 4 9.36 -6.32 2.05
N GLN A 5 10.04 -6.89 3.05
CA GLN A 5 10.12 -8.34 3.23
C GLN A 5 8.77 -8.94 3.63
N ALA A 6 8.08 -8.32 4.57
CA ALA A 6 6.77 -8.78 5.02
C ALA A 6 5.71 -8.64 3.91
N ALA A 7 5.72 -7.53 3.15
CA ALA A 7 4.82 -7.34 2.01
C ALA A 7 5.04 -8.39 0.91
N LEU A 8 6.30 -8.78 0.64
CA LEU A 8 6.63 -9.89 -0.27
C LEU A 8 6.09 -11.25 0.23
N LEU A 9 5.92 -11.42 1.54
CA LEU A 9 5.29 -12.60 2.14
C LEU A 9 3.76 -12.51 2.21
N GLY A 10 3.16 -11.46 1.63
CA GLY A 10 1.72 -11.25 1.62
C GLY A 10 1.16 -10.64 2.90
N ASP A 11 2.01 -10.07 3.76
CA ASP A 11 1.54 -9.38 4.97
C ASP A 11 0.70 -8.16 4.59
N PRO A 12 -0.58 -8.11 4.97
CA PRO A 12 -1.49 -7.07 4.50
C PRO A 12 -1.20 -5.71 5.16
N GLU A 13 -0.69 -5.69 6.40
CA GLU A 13 -0.32 -4.44 7.09
C GLU A 13 0.87 -3.76 6.41
N SER A 14 1.90 -4.54 6.09
CA SER A 14 3.09 -4.06 5.40
C SER A 14 2.76 -3.56 3.99
N ASN A 15 1.89 -4.28 3.28
CA ASN A 15 1.36 -3.80 2.00
C ASN A 15 0.60 -2.48 2.17
N PHE A 16 -0.29 -2.36 3.17
CA PHE A 16 -0.99 -1.10 3.41
C PHE A 16 -0.02 0.06 3.71
N ARG A 17 0.98 -0.16 4.58
CA ARG A 17 1.97 0.88 4.93
C ARG A 17 2.85 1.28 3.78
N LEU A 18 3.31 0.34 2.95
CA LEU A 18 4.06 0.68 1.74
C LEU A 18 3.18 1.43 0.74
N GLY A 19 1.90 1.05 0.61
CA GLY A 19 0.92 1.76 -0.21
C GLY A 19 0.82 3.24 0.15
N ILE A 20 0.60 3.54 1.43
CA ILE A 20 0.54 4.93 1.93
C ILE A 20 1.88 5.65 1.76
N ALA A 21 2.99 4.97 2.07
CA ALA A 21 4.31 5.60 1.99
C ALA A 21 4.70 5.97 0.56
N TYR A 22 4.42 5.12 -0.42
CA TYR A 22 4.61 5.44 -1.84
C TYR A 22 3.60 6.47 -2.34
N MET A 23 2.44 6.63 -1.73
CA MET A 23 1.48 7.68 -2.11
C MET A 23 1.96 9.07 -1.64
N ASN A 24 2.43 9.15 -0.39
CA ASN A 24 2.75 10.42 0.27
C ASN A 24 4.24 10.80 0.22
N GLY A 25 5.12 9.87 -0.18
CA GLY A 25 6.56 10.05 -0.09
C GLY A 25 7.09 9.94 1.34
N GLU A 26 6.52 9.03 2.13
CA GLU A 26 6.98 8.75 3.51
C GLU A 26 8.11 7.73 3.52
N LEU A 27 8.70 7.46 4.69
CA LEU A 27 9.78 6.48 4.88
C LEU A 27 11.04 6.74 4.03
N GLY A 28 11.22 7.97 3.55
CA GLY A 28 12.30 8.34 2.64
C GLY A 28 12.09 7.83 1.21
N LEU A 29 10.87 7.41 0.86
CA LEU A 29 10.48 7.02 -0.48
C LEU A 29 10.03 8.26 -1.26
N ASN A 30 10.32 8.28 -2.56
CA ASN A 30 9.68 9.24 -3.44
C ASN A 30 8.25 8.78 -3.77
N PRO A 31 7.29 9.71 -3.90
CA PRO A 31 5.94 9.38 -4.34
C PRO A 31 5.94 8.62 -5.67
N GLN A 32 5.30 7.46 -5.68
CA GLN A 32 5.17 6.56 -6.83
C GLN A 32 3.77 5.95 -6.81
N ILE A 33 2.82 6.62 -7.45
CA ILE A 33 1.40 6.28 -7.39
C ILE A 33 1.13 4.86 -7.89
N TYR A 34 1.78 4.40 -8.97
CA TYR A 34 1.60 3.03 -9.45
C TYR A 34 2.04 1.98 -8.42
N THR A 35 3.21 2.16 -7.81
CA THR A 35 3.71 1.27 -6.75
C THR A 35 2.82 1.31 -5.50
N ALA A 36 2.30 2.50 -5.16
CA ALA A 36 1.32 2.65 -4.10
C ALA A 36 0.05 1.82 -4.37
N MET A 37 -0.49 1.92 -5.59
CA MET A 37 -1.67 1.16 -6.01
C MET A 37 -1.43 -0.35 -5.95
N GLU A 38 -0.28 -0.86 -6.41
CA GLU A 38 0.05 -2.30 -6.34
C GLU A 38 0.00 -2.82 -4.91
N HIS A 39 0.61 -2.09 -3.97
CA HIS A 39 0.60 -2.45 -2.56
C HIS A 39 -0.79 -2.32 -1.93
N LEU A 40 -1.55 -1.27 -2.26
CA LEU A 40 -2.93 -1.12 -1.77
C LEU A 40 -3.87 -2.20 -2.32
N VAL A 41 -3.65 -2.68 -3.56
CA VAL A 41 -4.38 -3.83 -4.11
C VAL A 41 -4.10 -5.09 -3.31
N GLN A 42 -2.86 -5.36 -2.93
CA GLN A 42 -2.55 -6.52 -2.08
C GLN A 42 -3.17 -6.38 -0.68
N ALA A 43 -3.13 -5.19 -0.09
CA ALA A 43 -3.74 -4.92 1.21
C ALA A 43 -5.27 -5.11 1.20
N SER A 44 -5.94 -4.69 0.12
CA SER A 44 -7.41 -4.75 0.00
C SER A 44 -7.97 -6.18 -0.12
N LEU A 45 -7.13 -7.16 -0.45
CA LEU A 45 -7.50 -8.57 -0.41
C LEU A 45 -7.74 -9.09 1.02
N SER A 46 -7.20 -8.38 2.02
CA SER A 46 -7.41 -8.70 3.42
C SER A 46 -8.64 -7.99 3.99
N LYS A 47 -9.37 -8.70 4.87
CA LYS A 47 -10.47 -8.10 5.65
C LYS A 47 -9.99 -7.09 6.70
N GLN A 48 -8.68 -7.01 6.95
CA GLN A 48 -8.09 -6.12 7.96
C GLN A 48 -7.97 -4.68 7.47
N PHE A 49 -7.94 -4.44 6.16
CA PHE A 49 -7.72 -3.12 5.57
C PHE A 49 -8.75 -2.81 4.47
N PRO A 50 -10.06 -2.81 4.78
CA PRO A 50 -11.10 -2.44 3.81
C PRO A 50 -10.91 -1.02 3.25
N GLU A 51 -10.26 -0.12 4.00
CA GLU A 51 -9.95 1.25 3.60
C GLU A 51 -9.00 1.30 2.39
N ALA A 52 -8.19 0.25 2.16
CA ALA A 52 -7.31 0.21 1.00
C ALA A 52 -8.09 0.28 -0.32
N SER A 53 -9.29 -0.33 -0.38
CA SER A 53 -10.19 -0.21 -1.54
C SER A 53 -10.71 1.21 -1.73
N TYR A 54 -11.09 1.88 -0.63
CA TYR A 54 -11.57 3.27 -0.69
C TYR A 54 -10.48 4.22 -1.23
N ILE A 55 -9.24 4.05 -0.77
CA ILE A 55 -8.10 4.85 -1.23
C ILE A 55 -7.82 4.57 -2.71
N LEU A 56 -7.89 3.31 -3.15
CA LEU A 56 -7.72 2.95 -4.57
C LEU A 56 -8.75 3.60 -5.48
N ASP A 57 -9.98 3.78 -5.00
CA ASP A 57 -11.02 4.48 -5.77
C ASP A 57 -10.71 5.98 -5.87
N GLN A 58 -10.24 6.61 -4.78
CA GLN A 58 -9.84 8.03 -4.79
C GLN A 58 -8.62 8.35 -5.67
N ILE A 59 -7.71 7.40 -5.90
CA ILE A 59 -6.54 7.59 -6.75
C ILE A 59 -6.92 7.61 -8.25
N LYS A 60 -8.07 7.01 -8.61
CA LYS A 60 -8.50 6.86 -10.02
C LYS A 60 -9.30 8.06 -10.54
N ASP A 61 -9.75 8.94 -9.65
CA ASP A 61 -10.50 10.17 -9.95
C ASP A 61 -9.56 11.38 -10.08
#